data_AF-A0A352UFH9-F1
#
_entry.id   AF-A0A352UFH9-F1
#
_cell.length_a   1.000
_cell.length_b   1.000
_cell.length_c   1.000
_cell.angle_alpha   90.00
_cell.angle_beta   90.00
_cell.angle_gamma   90.00
#
_symmetry.space_group_name_H-M   'P 1'
#
loop_
_entity.id
_entity.type
_entity.pdbx_description
1 polymer ?
#
loop_
_entity_poly.entity_id
_entity_poly.type
_entity_poly.pdbx_seq_one_letter_code
_entity_poly.pdbx_strand_id
1 'polypeptide(L)'
;MRVSITEAAVPPDEWKSKAHTMLNALPDGDFLCHGDFHPDNVMMTSGDPALTDWPGAKKGIPAADFARTLVVLMTATLPAHIPMHKRLMMN
;
A
#
# COMPACT_ATOMS: atom_id res chain seq x y z
N MET A 1 8.35 -8.80 7.63
CA MET A 1 8.19 -9.45 6.32
C MET A 1 9.55 -9.51 5.61
N ARG A 2 10.26 -10.65 5.69
CA ARG A 2 11.48 -10.91 4.90
C ARG A 2 11.05 -11.59 3.60
N VAL A 3 10.61 -10.79 2.64
CA VAL A 3 10.66 -11.18 1.23
C VAL A 3 12.08 -10.84 0.77
N SER A 4 12.72 -11.76 0.05
CA SER A 4 14.05 -11.56 -0.51
C SER A 4 14.03 -10.38 -1.48
N ILE A 5 14.43 -9.20 -1.00
CA ILE A 5 14.70 -8.02 -1.84
C ILE A 5 16.08 -8.23 -2.48
N THR A 6 16.18 -9.19 -3.40
CA THR A 6 17.44 -9.43 -4.13
C THR A 6 17.48 -8.68 -5.46
N GLU A 7 16.36 -8.16 -5.95
CA GLU A 7 16.30 -7.52 -7.28
C GLU A 7 15.75 -6.09 -7.29
N ALA A 8 15.22 -5.55 -6.20
CA ALA A 8 14.90 -4.12 -6.17
C ALA A 8 16.21 -3.34 -6.06
N ALA A 9 16.57 -2.60 -7.11
CA ALA A 9 17.72 -1.71 -7.08
C ALA A 9 17.60 -0.79 -5.86
N VAL A 10 18.64 -0.78 -5.02
CA VAL A 10 18.71 0.17 -3.91
C VAL A 10 18.66 1.57 -4.52
N PRO A 11 17.70 2.43 -4.14
CA PRO A 11 17.62 3.76 -4.72
C PRO A 11 18.90 4.54 -4.37
N PRO A 12 19.39 5.40 -5.28
CA PRO A 12 20.48 6.32 -4.97
C PRO A 12 20.23 7.08 -3.67
N ASP A 13 21.27 7.36 -2.90
CA ASP A 13 21.12 8.04 -1.61
C ASP A 13 20.51 9.44 -1.75
N GLU A 14 20.72 10.10 -2.89
CA GLU A 14 20.04 11.35 -3.25
C GLU A 14 18.51 11.19 -3.24
N TRP A 15 17.99 10.10 -3.79
CA TRP A 15 16.54 9.86 -3.83
C TRP A 15 15.99 9.59 -2.44
N LYS A 16 16.71 8.82 -1.62
CA LYS A 16 16.34 8.60 -0.21
C LYS A 16 16.29 9.92 0.55
N SER A 17 17.33 10.75 0.40
CA SER A 17 17.42 12.06 1.07
C SER A 17 16.25 12.97 0.65
N LYS A 18 15.99 13.09 -0.65
CA LYS A 18 14.86 13.87 -1.18
C LYS A 18 13.52 13.36 -0.67
N ALA A 19 13.30 12.04 -0.68
CA ALA A 19 12.08 11.43 -0.15
C ALA A 19 11.90 11.73 1.34
N HIS A 20 12.96 11.62 2.15
CA HIS A 20 12.93 11.97 3.57
C HIS A 20 12.58 13.44 3.80
N THR A 21 13.20 14.37 3.05
CA THR A 21 12.86 15.80 3.14
C THR A 21 11.39 16.05 2.82
N MET A 22 10.86 15.44 1.75
CA MET A 22 9.46 15.61 1.37
C MET A 22 8.51 15.02 2.43
N LEU A 23 8.80 13.82 2.93
CA LEU A 23 7.96 13.15 3.94
C LEU A 23 7.95 13.91 5.27
N ASN A 24 9.09 14.46 5.69
CA ASN A 24 9.18 15.26 6.93
C ASN A 24 8.46 16.62 6.83
N ALA A 25 8.13 17.08 5.62
CA ALA A 25 7.36 18.30 5.40
C ALA A 25 5.83 18.04 5.36
N LEU A 26 5.40 16.78 5.35
CA LEU A 26 3.98 16.45 5.39
C LEU A 26 3.40 16.71 6.79
N PRO A 27 2.12 17.06 6.89
CA PRO A 27 1.48 17.19 8.18
C PRO A 27 1.43 15.83 8.89
N ASP A 28 1.61 15.86 10.20
CA ASP A 28 1.18 14.76 11.04
C ASP A 28 -0.35 14.62 10.94
N GLY A 29 -0.83 13.39 10.97
CA GLY A 29 -2.26 13.10 11.05
C GLY A 29 -2.60 12.32 12.30
N ASP A 30 -3.86 12.34 12.72
CA ASP A 30 -4.34 11.67 13.94
C ASP A 30 -5.31 10.52 13.64
N PHE A 31 -5.23 9.96 12.44
CA PHE A 31 -6.04 8.81 12.04
C PHE A 31 -5.23 7.53 12.11
N LEU A 32 -5.88 6.44 12.52
CA LEU A 32 -5.32 5.10 12.36
C LEU A 32 -5.32 4.75 10.86
N CYS A 33 -4.14 4.80 10.25
CA CYS A 33 -3.92 4.34 8.88
C CYS A 33 -3.47 2.88 8.91
N HIS A 34 -3.89 2.11 7.92
CA HIS A 34 -3.56 0.69 7.76
C HIS A 34 -2.09 0.49 7.44
N GLY A 35 -1.49 1.37 6.63
CA GLY A 35 -0.11 1.27 6.16
C GLY A 35 0.12 0.21 5.08
N ASP A 36 -0.93 -0.54 4.74
CA ASP A 36 -0.97 -1.56 3.66
C ASP A 36 -2.40 -1.72 3.09
N PHE A 37 -3.10 -0.61 2.90
CA PHE A 37 -4.47 -0.68 2.38
C PHE A 37 -4.44 -1.02 0.89
N HIS A 38 -5.06 -2.15 0.50
CA HIS A 38 -5.33 -2.52 -0.88
C HIS A 38 -6.42 -3.62 -0.94
N PRO A 39 -7.06 -3.86 -2.11
CA PRO A 39 -8.19 -4.79 -2.20
C PRO A 39 -7.94 -6.21 -1.67
N ASP A 40 -6.73 -6.76 -1.84
CA ASP A 40 -6.42 -8.10 -1.31
C ASP A 40 -6.38 -8.18 0.24
N ASN A 41 -6.33 -7.05 0.95
CA ASN A 41 -6.43 -6.97 2.41
C ASN A 41 -7.86 -6.68 2.91
N VAL A 42 -8.82 -6.59 1.98
CA VAL A 42 -10.24 -6.40 2.27
C VAL A 42 -10.98 -7.73 2.10
N MET A 43 -11.49 -8.28 3.20
CA MET A 43 -12.35 -9.45 3.17
C MET A 43 -13.81 -9.02 3.08
N MET A 44 -14.49 -9.44 2.02
CA MET A 44 -15.94 -9.28 1.91
C MET A 44 -16.62 -10.28 2.85
N THR A 45 -17.47 -9.80 3.74
CA THR A 45 -18.29 -10.64 4.63
C THR A 45 -19.77 -10.57 4.23
N SER A 46 -20.64 -11.34 4.88
CA SER A 46 -22.09 -11.18 4.70
C SER A 46 -22.63 -9.84 5.24
N GLY A 47 -21.84 -9.14 6.07
CA GLY A 47 -22.12 -7.78 6.54
C GLY A 47 -21.12 -6.80 5.93
N ASP A 48 -20.45 -6.02 6.77
CA ASP A 48 -19.48 -5.04 6.32
C ASP A 48 -18.14 -5.69 5.89
N PRO A 49 -17.40 -5.07 4.94
CA PRO A 49 -16.04 -5.48 4.64
C PRO A 49 -15.16 -5.42 5.89
N ALA A 50 -14.32 -6.44 6.08
CA ALA A 50 -13.36 -6.51 7.16
C ALA A 50 -11.94 -6.29 6.64
N LEU A 51 -11.15 -5.47 7.34
CA LEU A 51 -9.74 -5.24 7.02
C LEU A 51 -8.84 -6.20 7.79
N THR A 52 -7.84 -6.73 7.12
CA THR A 52 -6.86 -7.67 7.67
C THR A 52 -5.44 -7.25 7.33
N ASP A 53 -4.46 -7.89 7.95
CA ASP A 53 -3.03 -7.56 7.78
C ASP A 53 -2.65 -6.15 8.27
N TRP A 54 -2.71 -5.97 9.60
CA TRP A 54 -2.43 -4.69 10.27
C TRP A 54 -0.97 -4.46 10.76
N PRO A 55 0.10 -5.19 10.39
CA PRO A 55 1.43 -4.95 10.97
C PRO A 55 2.00 -3.58 10.58
N GLY A 56 1.46 -2.93 9.54
CA GLY A 56 1.83 -1.58 9.12
C GLY A 56 1.04 -0.44 9.79
N ALA A 57 0.11 -0.77 10.68
CA ALA A 57 -0.82 0.19 11.25
C ALA A 57 -0.10 1.29 12.04
N LYS A 58 -0.45 2.55 11.78
CA LYS A 58 0.16 3.70 12.45
C LYS A 58 -0.74 4.92 12.40
N LYS A 59 -0.46 5.85 13.30
CA LYS A 59 -1.03 7.21 13.25
C LYS A 59 -0.53 7.94 12.00
N GLY A 60 -1.43 8.59 11.27
CA GLY A 60 -1.12 9.31 10.05
C GLY A 60 -2.32 10.02 9.43
N ILE A 61 -2.16 10.42 8.16
CA ILE A 61 -3.23 11.03 7.34
C ILE A 61 -3.85 9.98 6.39
N PRO A 62 -5.17 9.95 6.19
CA PRO A 62 -5.82 8.99 5.28
C PRO A 62 -5.29 9.00 3.84
N ALA A 63 -4.79 10.17 3.39
CA ALA A 63 -4.17 10.31 2.07
C ALA A 63 -2.92 9.41 1.88
N ALA A 64 -2.25 9.01 2.96
CA ALA A 64 -1.10 8.11 2.89
C ALA A 64 -1.50 6.69 2.45
N ASP A 65 -2.59 6.15 3.02
CA ASP A 65 -3.13 4.85 2.58
C ASP A 65 -3.67 4.94 1.15
N PHE A 66 -4.32 6.04 0.78
CA PHE A 66 -4.78 6.27 -0.59
C PHE A 66 -3.61 6.28 -1.60
N ALA A 67 -2.54 7.05 -1.32
CA ALA A 67 -1.36 7.11 -2.17
C ALA A 67 -0.69 5.74 -2.32
N ARG A 68 -0.56 4.98 -1.21
CA ARG A 68 -0.01 3.62 -1.24
C ARG A 68 -0.89 2.69 -2.09
N THR A 69 -2.20 2.75 -1.92
CA THR A 69 -3.18 1.97 -2.70
C THR A 69 -3.00 2.25 -4.19
N LEU A 70 -2.90 3.51 -4.57
CA LEU A 70 -2.66 3.90 -5.97
C LEU A 70 -1.36 3.30 -6.51
N VAL A 71 -0.25 3.39 -5.77
CA VAL A 71 1.02 2.78 -6.19
C VAL A 71 0.86 1.27 -6.39
N VAL A 72 0.21 0.57 -5.46
CA VAL A 72 -0.07 -0.87 -5.60
C VAL A 72 -0.91 -1.14 -6.84
N LEU A 73 -2.03 -0.44 -7.04
CA LEU A 73 -2.91 -0.65 -8.19
C LEU A 73 -2.24 -0.34 -9.53
N MET A 74 -1.38 0.68 -9.59
CA MET A 74 -0.68 1.08 -10.81
C MET A 74 0.51 0.16 -11.17
N THR A 75 1.11 -0.50 -10.17
CA THR A 75 2.33 -1.30 -10.35
C THR A 75 2.11 -2.79 -10.19
N ALA A 76 0.96 -3.21 -9.65
CA ALA A 76 0.63 -4.61 -9.47
C ALA A 76 0.56 -5.30 -10.84
N THR A 77 1.34 -6.37 -10.98
CA THR A 77 1.17 -7.32 -12.07
C THR A 77 0.23 -8.42 -11.60
N LEU A 78 -0.91 -8.58 -12.28
CA LEU A 78 -1.79 -9.71 -12.00
C LEU A 78 -1.16 -10.99 -12.55
N PRO A 79 -0.89 -12.01 -11.73
CA PRO A 79 -0.46 -13.30 -12.22
C PRO A 79 -1.45 -13.83 -13.26
N ALA A 80 -0.94 -14.46 -14.32
CA ALA A 80 -1.75 -14.91 -15.45
C ALA A 80 -2.91 -15.85 -15.08
N HIS A 81 -2.82 -16.52 -13.92
CA HIS A 81 -3.80 -17.48 -13.42
C HIS A 81 -4.88 -16.86 -12.52
N ILE A 82 -4.86 -15.55 -12.26
CA ILE A 82 -5.90 -14.92 -11.44
C ILE A 82 -7.22 -14.84 -12.23
N PRO A 83 -8.34 -15.31 -11.64
CA PRO A 83 -9.65 -15.30 -12.28
C PRO A 83 -10.07 -13.91 -12.77
N MET A 84 -10.73 -13.86 -13.93
CA MET A 84 -11.24 -12.64 -14.57
C MET A 84 -12.01 -11.70 -13.62
N HIS A 85 -12.75 -12.23 -12.65
CA HIS A 85 -13.52 -11.40 -11.70
C HIS A 85 -12.64 -10.54 -10.79
N LYS A 86 -11.39 -10.94 -10.51
CA LYS A 86 -10.42 -10.10 -9.80
C LYS A 86 -9.75 -9.07 -10.71
N ARG A 87 -9.69 -9.31 -12.02
CA ARG A 87 -9.19 -8.34 -13.02
C ARG A 87 -10.09 -7.12 -13.17
N LEU A 88 -11.40 -7.30 -12.98
CA LEU A 88 -12.41 -6.24 -13.07
C LEU A 88 -12.35 -5.21 -11.92
N MET A 89 -11.68 -5.53 -10.80
CA MET A 89 -11.56 -4.63 -9.65
C MET A 89 -10.42 -3.60 -9.78
N MET A 90 -9.64 -3.64 -10.88
CA MET A 90 -8.47 -2.80 -11.11
C MET A 90 -8.59 -1.86 -12.33
N ASN A 91 -9.77 -1.80 -12.98
CA ASN A 91 -10.08 -0.88 -14.10
C ASN A 91 -11.13 0.15 -13.70
#